data_AF-A0A292QRP0-F1
#
_entry.id   AF-A0A292QRP0-F1
#
_cell.length_a   1.000
_cell.length_b   1.000
_cell.length_c   1.000
_cell.angle_alpha   90.00
_cell.angle_beta   90.00
_cell.angle_gamma   90.00
#
_symmetry.space_group_name_H-M   'P 1'
#
loop_
_entity.id
_entity.type
_entity.pdbx_description
1 polymer ?
#
loop_
_entity_poly.entity_id
_entity_poly.type
_entity_poly.pdbx_seq_one_letter_code
_entity_poly.pdbx_strand_id
1 'polypeptide(L)'
;MKNKFTYILVGLFASMGVVNADMFVPDFETMPAIRCDVSETIYNQDNTVVTHNKYFRIFRIDDEAKKVYLQKAPVDNLLYIDENKVQIHLQTLTDDSIISEQVTIDRTNNTYSGTSQIMYDNAMFQSRYAKTNGLCKALN
;
A
#
# COMPACT_ATOMS: atom_id res chain seq x y z
N MET A 1 -43.20 -36.72 -7.10
CA MET A 1 -42.29 -35.54 -7.14
C MET A 1 -41.51 -35.31 -5.83
N LYS A 2 -41.33 -36.31 -4.96
CA LYS A 2 -40.66 -36.12 -3.66
C LYS A 2 -39.14 -36.35 -3.66
N ASN A 3 -38.60 -37.04 -4.68
CA ASN A 3 -37.18 -37.44 -4.69
C ASN A 3 -36.25 -36.47 -5.43
N LYS A 4 -36.80 -35.47 -6.15
CA LYS A 4 -35.97 -34.48 -6.86
C LYS A 4 -35.49 -33.32 -5.97
N PHE A 5 -36.19 -33.06 -4.86
CA PHE A 5 -35.82 -31.99 -3.92
C PHE A 5 -34.63 -32.37 -3.03
N THR A 6 -34.43 -33.64 -2.75
CA THR A 6 -33.35 -34.13 -1.87
C THR A 6 -31.97 -33.96 -2.53
N TYR A 7 -31.87 -34.08 -3.86
CA TYR A 7 -30.59 -33.90 -4.57
C TYR A 7 -30.14 -32.44 -4.67
N ILE A 8 -31.07 -31.48 -4.65
CA ILE A 8 -30.74 -30.06 -4.69
C ILE A 8 -30.14 -29.60 -3.35
N LEU A 9 -30.59 -30.17 -2.22
CA LEU A 9 -30.05 -29.84 -0.91
C LEU A 9 -28.63 -30.37 -0.68
N VAL A 10 -28.30 -31.55 -1.21
CA VAL A 10 -26.96 -32.14 -1.05
C VAL A 10 -25.91 -31.43 -1.91
N GLY A 11 -26.29 -30.90 -3.07
CA GLY A 11 -25.41 -30.09 -3.92
C GLY A 11 -25.01 -28.75 -3.30
N LEU A 12 -25.87 -28.15 -2.46
CA LEU A 12 -25.61 -26.86 -1.83
C LEU A 12 -24.63 -26.92 -0.65
N PHE A 13 -24.48 -28.07 0.00
CA PHE A 13 -23.52 -28.24 1.10
C PHE A 13 -22.09 -28.52 0.60
N ALA A 14 -21.92 -29.01 -0.63
CA ALA A 14 -20.62 -29.26 -1.22
C ALA A 14 -19.90 -27.99 -1.74
N SER A 15 -20.60 -26.84 -1.78
CA SER A 15 -20.02 -25.56 -2.16
C SER A 15 -19.60 -24.68 -0.98
N MET A 16 -19.62 -25.22 0.25
CA MET A 16 -18.87 -24.62 1.37
C MET A 16 -17.39 -24.91 1.15
N GLY A 17 -16.83 -24.29 0.11
CA GLY A 17 -15.40 -24.20 -0.08
C GLY A 17 -14.81 -23.69 1.22
N VAL A 18 -13.76 -24.37 1.67
CA VAL A 18 -12.98 -23.95 2.83
C VAL A 18 -12.43 -22.58 2.47
N VAL A 19 -13.09 -21.52 2.94
CA VAL A 19 -12.48 -20.20 2.94
C VAL A 19 -11.41 -20.32 4.00
N ASN A 20 -10.20 -20.71 3.58
CA ASN A 20 -9.02 -20.51 4.40
C ASN A 20 -8.91 -19.00 4.56
N ALA A 21 -9.50 -18.46 5.63
CA ALA A 21 -9.08 -17.19 6.14
C ALA A 21 -7.60 -17.39 6.42
N ASP A 22 -6.75 -16.74 5.63
CA ASP A 22 -5.31 -16.71 5.81
C ASP A 22 -5.03 -16.15 7.21
N MET A 23 -5.04 -17.02 8.22
CA MET A 23 -4.63 -16.71 9.57
C MET A 23 -3.11 -16.88 9.64
N PHE A 24 -2.41 -16.28 8.68
CA PHE A 24 -0.97 -16.17 8.71
C PHE A 24 -0.66 -14.74 9.12
N VAL A 25 -0.47 -14.53 10.43
CA VAL A 25 0.17 -13.32 10.92
C VAL A 25 1.63 -13.42 10.48
N PRO A 26 2.11 -12.57 9.55
CA PRO A 26 3.46 -12.68 9.03
C PRO A 26 4.48 -12.47 10.15
N ASP A 27 5.51 -13.31 10.19
CA ASP A 27 6.65 -13.08 11.06
C ASP A 27 7.50 -11.93 10.49
N PHE A 28 7.20 -10.72 10.95
CA PHE A 28 7.90 -9.54 10.48
C PHE A 28 9.39 -9.56 10.82
N GLU A 29 9.89 -10.31 11.79
CA GLU A 29 11.31 -10.26 12.15
C GLU A 29 12.18 -10.98 11.10
N THR A 30 11.66 -12.01 10.44
CA THR A 30 12.37 -12.80 9.43
C THR A 30 12.07 -12.37 7.98
N MET A 31 11.08 -11.49 7.81
CA MET A 31 10.60 -11.06 6.51
C MET A 31 11.55 -10.06 5.81
N PRO A 32 11.84 -10.23 4.50
CA PRO A 32 12.64 -9.28 3.73
C PRO A 32 12.09 -7.86 3.86
N ALA A 33 12.98 -6.93 4.20
CA ALA A 33 12.63 -5.54 4.42
C ALA A 33 13.45 -4.61 3.52
N ILE A 34 12.81 -3.55 3.06
CA ILE A 34 13.42 -2.48 2.31
C ILE A 34 13.15 -1.18 3.05
N ARG A 35 14.21 -0.47 3.41
CA ARG A 35 14.14 0.90 3.90
C ARG A 35 14.29 1.86 2.74
N CYS A 36 13.33 2.76 2.56
CA CYS A 36 13.44 3.86 1.63
C CYS A 36 13.57 5.17 2.41
N ASP A 37 14.67 5.89 2.21
CA ASP A 37 14.88 7.23 2.73
C ASP A 37 14.31 8.23 1.71
N VAL A 38 13.24 8.93 2.08
CA VAL A 38 12.38 9.71 1.19
C VAL A 38 12.55 11.20 1.44
N SER A 39 12.65 11.97 0.35
CA SER A 39 12.54 13.42 0.33
C SER A 39 11.25 13.81 -0.38
N GLU A 40 10.38 14.52 0.32
CA GLU A 40 9.10 15.00 -0.17
C GLU A 40 9.14 16.51 -0.34
N THR A 41 8.56 17.01 -1.43
CA THR A 41 8.27 18.42 -1.61
C THR A 41 6.78 18.61 -1.78
N ILE A 42 6.19 19.45 -0.94
CA ILE A 42 4.76 19.79 -0.99
C ILE A 42 4.62 21.14 -1.69
N TYR A 43 3.63 21.23 -2.58
CA TYR A 43 3.36 22.40 -3.39
C TYR A 43 1.92 22.88 -3.19
N ASN A 44 1.71 24.19 -3.33
CA ASN A 44 0.40 24.77 -3.53
C ASN A 44 -0.10 24.53 -4.96
N GLN A 45 -1.36 24.90 -5.23
CA GLN A 45 -1.96 24.77 -6.57
C GLN A 45 -1.24 25.60 -7.66
N ASP A 46 -0.58 26.70 -7.26
CA ASP A 46 0.21 27.55 -8.15
C ASP A 46 1.66 27.06 -8.36
N ASN A 47 1.97 25.84 -7.90
CA ASN A 47 3.28 25.20 -7.91
C ASN A 47 4.34 25.86 -7.02
N THR A 48 3.96 26.81 -6.15
CA THR A 48 4.88 27.33 -5.12
C THR A 48 5.18 26.26 -4.08
N VAL A 49 6.43 26.19 -3.64
CA VAL A 49 6.85 25.22 -2.60
C VAL A 49 6.34 25.69 -1.24
N VAL A 50 5.68 24.78 -0.53
CA VAL A 50 5.20 24.97 0.84
C VAL A 50 6.25 24.47 1.84
N THR A 51 6.72 23.25 1.65
CA THR A 51 7.68 22.62 2.56
C THR A 51 8.46 21.50 1.87
N HIS A 52 9.59 21.17 2.47
CA HIS A 52 10.36 19.98 2.18
C HIS A 52 10.44 19.09 3.41
N ASN A 53 10.02 17.84 3.28
CA ASN A 53 10.06 16.87 4.36
C ASN A 53 11.07 15.78 4.04
N LYS A 54 11.71 15.23 5.08
CA LYS A 54 12.53 14.02 4.98
C LYS A 54 12.06 13.02 6.01
N TYR A 55 11.85 11.80 5.56
CA TYR A 55 11.41 10.69 6.41
C TYR A 55 11.91 9.38 5.81
N PHE A 56 11.70 8.28 6.53
CA PHE A 56 11.97 6.95 5.98
C PHE A 56 10.71 6.09 6.10
N ARG A 57 10.56 5.15 5.17
CA ARG A 57 9.54 4.11 5.20
C ARG A 57 10.23 2.75 5.18
N ILE A 58 9.71 1.81 5.95
CA ILE A 58 10.16 0.42 5.93
C ILE A 58 9.03 -0.42 5.37
N PHE A 59 9.29 -0.96 4.18
CA PHE A 59 8.43 -1.91 3.51
C PHE A 59 8.91 -3.32 3.83
N ARG A 60 8.00 -4.24 4.09
CA ARG A 60 8.27 -5.67 4.11
C ARG A 60 7.49 -6.30 2.98
N ILE A 61 8.17 -7.11 2.17
CA ILE A 61 7.64 -7.57 0.88
C ILE A 61 7.62 -9.09 0.90
N ASP A 62 6.43 -9.65 0.71
CA ASP A 62 6.20 -11.06 0.47
C ASP A 62 6.02 -11.28 -1.03
N ASP A 63 7.10 -11.64 -1.72
CA ASP A 63 7.03 -11.88 -3.17
C ASP A 63 6.19 -13.12 -3.50
N GLU A 64 6.21 -14.15 -2.65
CA GLU A 64 5.45 -15.40 -2.84
C GLU A 64 3.96 -15.17 -2.66
N ALA A 65 3.56 -14.49 -1.58
CA ALA A 65 2.17 -14.17 -1.31
C ALA A 65 1.67 -12.93 -2.06
N LYS A 66 2.55 -12.20 -2.76
CA LYS A 66 2.28 -10.91 -3.38
C LYS A 66 1.66 -9.91 -2.40
N LYS A 67 2.21 -9.84 -1.18
CA LYS A 67 1.75 -8.94 -0.12
C LYS A 67 2.85 -7.93 0.21
N VAL A 68 2.45 -6.69 0.49
CA VAL A 68 3.35 -5.63 0.92
C VAL A 68 2.85 -5.10 2.24
N TYR A 69 3.76 -4.87 3.17
CA TYR A 69 3.47 -4.31 4.48
C TYR A 69 4.28 -3.05 4.69
N LEU A 70 3.62 -1.99 5.14
CA LEU A 70 4.25 -0.73 5.54
C LEU A 70 4.11 -0.60 7.05
N GLN A 71 5.23 -0.43 7.77
CA GLN A 71 5.22 -0.26 9.23
C GLN A 71 4.43 -1.35 9.99
N LYS A 72 4.54 -2.62 9.57
CA LYS A 72 3.83 -3.78 10.14
C LYS A 72 2.31 -3.78 9.91
N ALA A 73 1.78 -2.95 9.02
CA ALA A 73 0.40 -3.01 8.53
C ALA A 73 0.36 -3.43 7.05
N PRO A 74 -0.62 -4.24 6.62
CA PRO A 74 -0.77 -4.59 5.21
C PRO A 74 -1.09 -3.33 4.39
N VAL A 75 -0.53 -3.26 3.18
CA VAL A 75 -0.91 -2.28 2.17
C VAL A 75 -2.07 -2.85 1.39
N ASP A 76 -3.27 -2.33 1.64
CA ASP A 76 -4.51 -2.88 1.07
C ASP A 76 -4.60 -2.73 -0.45
N ASN A 77 -4.05 -1.64 -1.00
CA ASN A 77 -4.14 -1.32 -2.42
C ASN A 77 -2.79 -1.49 -3.13
N LEU A 78 -2.43 -2.74 -3.38
CA LEU A 78 -1.29 -3.12 -4.21
C LEU A 78 -1.70 -3.14 -5.68
N LEU A 79 -1.12 -2.22 -6.47
CA LEU A 79 -1.40 -2.10 -7.90
C LEU A 79 -0.56 -3.09 -8.72
N TYR A 80 0.69 -3.29 -8.33
CA TYR A 80 1.63 -4.15 -9.04
C TYR A 80 2.77 -4.62 -8.13
N ILE A 81 3.23 -5.85 -8.32
CA ILE A 81 4.44 -6.39 -7.69
C ILE A 81 5.12 -7.41 -8.61
N ASP A 82 6.41 -7.24 -8.83
CA ASP A 82 7.32 -8.23 -9.41
C ASP A 82 8.74 -8.06 -8.82
N GLU A 83 9.69 -8.79 -9.40
CA GLU A 83 11.12 -8.74 -9.02
C GLU A 83 11.77 -7.37 -9.25
N ASN A 84 11.21 -6.55 -10.14
CA ASN A 84 11.79 -5.28 -10.57
C ASN A 84 11.11 -4.07 -9.90
N LYS A 85 9.85 -4.21 -9.50
CA LYS A 85 8.99 -3.07 -9.20
C LYS A 85 7.86 -3.43 -8.26
N VAL A 86 7.56 -2.50 -7.36
CA VAL A 86 6.33 -2.50 -6.54
C VAL A 86 5.60 -1.19 -6.78
N GLN A 87 4.30 -1.25 -7.07
CA GLN A 87 3.43 -0.09 -7.15
C GLN A 87 2.27 -0.23 -6.20
N ILE A 88 2.09 0.79 -5.36
CA ILE A 88 1.07 0.79 -4.31
C ILE A 88 0.34 2.12 -4.31
N HIS A 89 -0.92 2.05 -3.91
CA HIS A 89 -1.69 3.20 -3.52
C HIS A 89 -1.79 3.24 -1.99
N LEU A 90 -1.43 4.36 -1.39
CA LEU A 90 -1.50 4.58 0.05
C LEU A 90 -2.50 5.69 0.33
N GLN A 91 -3.29 5.51 1.37
CA GLN A 91 -4.16 6.56 1.89
C GLN A 91 -3.86 6.75 3.37
N THR A 92 -3.51 7.98 3.74
CA THR A 92 -3.30 8.37 5.13
C THR A 92 -4.41 9.34 5.53
N LEU A 93 -5.10 9.00 6.61
CA LEU A 93 -6.07 9.88 7.25
C LEU A 93 -5.38 10.56 8.43
N THR A 94 -5.49 11.88 8.48
CA THR A 94 -5.07 12.72 9.60
C THR A 94 -6.29 13.44 10.13
N ASP A 95 -6.16 14.09 11.29
CA ASP A 95 -7.28 14.82 11.90
C ASP A 95 -7.85 15.94 11.01
N ASP A 96 -7.02 16.52 10.12
CA ASP A 96 -7.38 17.69 9.31
C ASP A 96 -7.32 17.45 7.79
N SER A 97 -6.90 16.25 7.35
CA SER A 97 -6.67 15.98 5.93
C SER A 97 -6.66 14.50 5.55
N ILE A 98 -6.99 14.26 4.29
CA ILE A 98 -6.80 12.98 3.59
C ILE A 98 -5.62 13.13 2.62
N ILE A 99 -4.64 12.25 2.76
CA ILE A 99 -3.47 12.19 1.87
C ILE A 99 -3.58 10.92 1.04
N SER A 100 -3.68 11.06 -0.28
CA SER A 100 -3.71 9.96 -1.23
C SER A 100 -2.41 9.94 -2.03
N GLU A 101 -1.69 8.82 -1.99
CA GLU A 101 -0.36 8.68 -2.57
C GLU A 101 -0.31 7.53 -3.57
N GLN A 102 0.33 7.75 -4.71
CA GLN A 102 0.77 6.68 -5.60
C GLN A 102 2.28 6.58 -5.49
N VAL A 103 2.76 5.39 -5.13
CA VAL A 103 4.15 5.12 -4.84
C VAL A 103 4.67 4.00 -5.74
N THR A 104 5.88 4.18 -6.24
CA THR A 104 6.63 3.16 -6.98
C THR A 104 7.98 2.95 -6.30
N ILE A 105 8.27 1.69 -5.95
CA ILE A 105 9.59 1.22 -5.55
C ILE A 105 10.18 0.50 -6.75
N ASP A 106 11.22 1.06 -7.34
CA ASP A 106 12.02 0.42 -8.38
C ASP A 106 13.14 -0.37 -7.70
N ARG A 107 13.04 -1.69 -7.74
CA ARG A 107 13.97 -2.64 -7.12
C ARG A 107 15.24 -2.82 -7.94
N THR A 108 15.20 -2.57 -9.25
CA THR A 108 16.36 -2.63 -10.13
C THR A 108 17.30 -1.45 -9.86
N ASN A 109 16.74 -0.25 -9.74
CA ASN A 109 17.48 0.99 -9.50
C ASN A 109 17.58 1.35 -8.01
N ASN A 110 16.92 0.61 -7.12
CA ASN A 110 16.82 0.88 -5.69
C ASN A 110 16.31 2.31 -5.40
N THR A 111 15.26 2.73 -6.12
CA THR A 111 14.69 4.07 -5.96
C THR A 111 13.24 4.04 -5.49
N TYR A 112 12.88 5.10 -4.79
CA TYR A 112 11.51 5.39 -4.36
C TYR A 112 11.03 6.60 -5.13
N SER A 113 9.82 6.54 -5.70
CA SER A 113 9.17 7.70 -6.31
C SER A 113 7.69 7.70 -6.00
N GLY A 114 7.09 8.88 -6.00
CA GLY A 114 5.66 8.98 -5.78
C GLY A 114 5.10 10.37 -5.98
N THR A 115 3.79 10.41 -6.10
CA THR A 115 2.99 11.62 -6.13
C THR A 115 1.87 11.50 -5.12
N SER A 116 1.50 12.61 -4.50
CA SER A 116 0.38 12.63 -3.57
C SER A 116 -0.51 13.84 -3.77
N GLN A 117 -1.76 13.69 -3.35
CA GLN A 117 -2.72 14.77 -3.22
C GLN A 117 -3.14 14.85 -1.74
N ILE A 118 -3.11 16.06 -1.20
CA ILE A 118 -3.49 16.37 0.17
C ILE A 118 -4.77 17.20 0.12
N MET A 119 -5.86 16.63 0.62
CA MET A 119 -7.16 17.29 0.71
C MET A 119 -7.42 17.64 2.17
N TYR A 120 -7.52 18.92 2.49
CA TYR A 120 -7.81 19.39 3.84
C TYR A 120 -9.31 19.50 4.07
N ASP A 121 -9.75 19.27 5.30
CA ASP A 121 -11.15 19.39 5.69
C ASP A 121 -11.61 20.85 5.74
N ASN A 122 -10.70 21.75 6.10
CA ASN A 122 -10.98 23.18 6.14
C ASN A 122 -10.84 23.80 4.74
N ALA A 123 -11.95 24.34 4.24
CA ALA A 123 -12.05 24.97 2.92
C ALA A 123 -11.10 26.17 2.69
N MET A 124 -10.56 26.79 3.76
CA MET A 124 -9.52 27.81 3.62
C MET A 124 -8.19 27.23 3.13
N PHE A 125 -7.91 25.97 3.44
CA PHE A 125 -6.74 25.27 2.91
C PHE A 125 -7.11 24.62 1.59
N GLN A 126 -6.62 25.19 0.49
CA GLN A 126 -6.75 24.59 -0.82
C GLN A 126 -6.03 23.23 -0.86
N SER A 127 -6.48 22.34 -1.75
CA SER A 127 -5.81 21.05 -1.98
C SER A 127 -4.36 21.28 -2.40
N ARG A 128 -3.45 20.46 -1.87
CA ARG A 128 -2.03 20.48 -2.23
C ARG A 128 -1.65 19.20 -2.95
N TYR A 129 -0.52 19.25 -3.62
CA TYR A 129 0.09 18.04 -4.18
C TYR A 129 1.53 17.93 -3.68
N ALA A 130 2.04 16.70 -3.57
CA ALA A 130 3.44 16.48 -3.25
C ALA A 130 4.11 15.57 -4.28
N LYS A 131 5.42 15.72 -4.38
CA LYS A 131 6.30 14.82 -5.12
C LYS A 131 7.33 14.26 -4.16
N THR A 132 7.51 12.95 -4.21
CA THR A 132 8.45 12.23 -3.36
C THR A 132 9.46 11.51 -4.22
N ASN A 133 10.73 11.63 -3.86
CA ASN A 133 11.82 10.82 -4.43
C ASN A 133 12.72 10.32 -3.29
N GLY A 134 13.36 9.18 -3.48
CA GLY A 134 14.20 8.59 -2.45
C GLY A 134 15.05 7.45 -2.95
N LEU A 135 15.91 6.98 -2.05
CA LEU A 135 16.74 5.79 -2.27
C LEU A 135 16.29 4.69 -1.33
N CYS A 136 16.25 3.47 -1.84
CA CYS A 136 15.89 2.28 -1.11
C CYS A 136 17.12 1.42 -0.86
N LYS A 137 17.12 0.69 0.25
CA LYS A 137 18.12 -0.31 0.58
C LYS A 137 17.48 -1.48 1.28
N ALA A 138 17.94 -2.69 0.96
CA ALA A 138 17.58 -3.87 1.73
C ALA A 138 18.05 -3.69 3.19
N LEU A 139 17.22 -4.14 4.12
CA LEU A 139 17.56 -4.29 5.53
C LEU A 139 17.81 -5.78 5.77
N ASN A 140 18.98 -6.09 6.32
CA ASN A 140 19.34 -7.43 6.80
C ASN A 140 18.78 -7.65 8.20
#